data_AF-A0A519D5I5-F1
#
_entry.id   AF-A0A519D5I5-F1
#
_cell.length_a   1.000
_cell.length_b   1.000
_cell.length_c   1.000
_cell.angle_alpha   90.00
_cell.angle_beta   90.00
_cell.angle_gamma   90.00
#
_symmetry.space_group_name_H-M   'P 1'
#
loop_
_entity.id
_entity.type
_entity.pdbx_description
1 polymer ?
#
loop_
_entity_poly.entity_id
_entity_poly.type
_entity_poly.pdbx_seq_one_letter_code
_entity_poly.pdbx_strand_id
1 'polypeptide(L)'
;MMIPAHALAGIISIHLGRLAWRDKDSWLWVGIAFAFFSHAIIDALAIFTYHDGNPSGSMYSQIVFWFWLGGAIAVIYWALNKDRRYGYGILAALLYDLWDHWFLRGIACVKDGFPNGCMDVYAYEHLHLHHFEWFILDTVFAGVERHYGDESYFIIELLFVALLSTSIWWLRKHAPLPMEDEEE
;
A
#
# COMPACT_ATOMS: atom_id res chain seq x y z
N MET A 1 4.36 -6.85 -6.34
CA MET A 1 4.12 -5.71 -5.40
C MET A 1 3.76 -4.46 -6.20
N MET A 2 2.53 -3.96 -6.10
CA MET A 2 2.11 -2.71 -6.73
C MET A 2 2.40 -1.52 -5.79
N ILE A 3 3.66 -1.32 -5.41
CA ILE A 3 4.07 -0.27 -4.43
C ILE A 3 3.42 1.10 -4.73
N PRO A 4 3.31 1.57 -5.99
CA PRO A 4 2.64 2.83 -6.28
C PRO A 4 1.17 2.83 -5.87
N ALA A 5 0.46 1.71 -5.99
CA ALA A 5 -0.94 1.61 -5.57
C ALA A 5 -1.09 1.85 -4.05
N HIS A 6 -0.21 1.27 -3.23
CA HIS A 6 -0.23 1.52 -1.77
C HIS A 6 0.09 2.99 -1.46
N ALA A 7 1.08 3.58 -2.13
CA ALA A 7 1.40 5.00 -1.96
C ALA A 7 0.20 5.89 -2.36
N LEU A 8 -0.43 5.63 -3.51
CA LEU A 8 -1.61 6.36 -3.97
C LEU A 8 -2.80 6.17 -3.02
N ALA A 9 -3.02 4.96 -2.51
CA ALA A 9 -4.06 4.67 -1.52
C ALA A 9 -3.83 5.43 -0.21
N GLY A 10 -2.57 5.53 0.24
CA GLY A 10 -2.18 6.38 1.37
C GLY A 10 -2.54 7.85 1.15
N ILE A 11 -2.28 8.39 -0.04
CA ILE A 11 -2.65 9.77 -0.42
C ILE A 11 -4.17 9.96 -0.41
N ILE A 12 -4.91 9.05 -1.04
CA ILE A 12 -6.38 9.07 -1.07
C ILE A 12 -6.94 9.07 0.35
N SER A 13 -6.38 8.24 1.23
CA SER A 13 -6.84 8.09 2.61
C SER A 13 -6.74 9.38 3.43
N ILE A 14 -5.74 10.23 3.16
CA ILE A 14 -5.66 11.56 3.78
C ILE A 14 -6.87 12.42 3.40
N HIS A 15 -7.27 12.43 2.13
CA HIS A 15 -8.48 13.13 1.70
C HIS A 15 -9.75 12.49 2.26
N LEU A 16 -9.81 11.17 2.38
CA LEU A 16 -10.95 10.48 2.98
C LEU A 16 -11.09 10.80 4.47
N GLY A 17 -9.99 10.89 5.21
CA GLY A 17 -10.00 11.37 6.60
C GLY A 17 -10.58 12.78 6.71
N ARG A 18 -10.20 13.66 5.78
CA ARG A 18 -10.75 15.01 5.69
C ARG A 18 -12.26 15.01 5.42
N LEU A 19 -12.74 14.15 4.52
CA LEU A 19 -14.16 14.03 4.20
C LEU A 19 -14.97 13.44 5.36
N ALA A 20 -14.43 12.42 6.04
CA ALA A 20 -15.09 11.75 7.15
C ALA A 20 -15.16 12.64 8.42
N TRP A 21 -14.21 13.57 8.58
CA TRP A 21 -14.02 14.28 9.84
C TRP A 21 -13.77 15.79 9.65
N ARG A 22 -14.51 16.39 8.72
CA ARG A 22 -14.28 17.74 8.16
C ARG A 22 -14.19 18.90 9.16
N ASP A 23 -14.84 18.83 10.30
CA ASP A 23 -14.92 19.97 11.22
C ASP A 23 -14.06 19.81 12.47
N LYS A 24 -13.16 18.81 12.52
CA LYS A 24 -12.26 18.62 13.66
C LYS A 24 -10.82 18.50 13.24
N ASP A 25 -9.93 19.04 14.07
CA ASP A 25 -8.47 19.05 13.84
C ASP A 25 -7.87 17.64 13.77
N SER A 26 -8.57 16.66 14.34
CA SER A 26 -8.15 15.25 14.32
C SER A 26 -8.38 14.54 12.98
N TRP A 27 -8.85 15.23 11.92
CA TRP A 27 -9.12 14.60 10.62
C TRP A 27 -7.90 13.92 10.00
N LEU A 28 -6.70 14.47 10.23
CA LEU A 28 -5.46 13.92 9.71
C LEU A 28 -5.17 12.54 10.32
N TRP A 29 -5.42 12.37 11.62
CA TRP A 29 -5.26 11.08 12.30
C TRP A 29 -6.25 10.03 11.78
N VAL A 30 -7.48 10.44 11.47
CA VAL A 30 -8.45 9.55 10.80
C VAL A 30 -7.94 9.13 9.43
N GLY A 31 -7.38 10.07 8.65
CA GLY A 31 -6.78 9.77 7.36
C GLY A 31 -5.57 8.84 7.44
N ILE A 32 -4.72 8.99 8.45
CA ILE A 32 -3.59 8.09 8.73
C ILE A 32 -4.10 6.69 9.10
N ALA A 33 -5.13 6.59 9.94
CA ALA A 33 -5.73 5.31 10.28
C ALA A 33 -6.32 4.62 9.04
N PHE A 34 -7.04 5.34 8.18
CA PHE A 34 -7.50 4.82 6.89
C PHE A 34 -6.34 4.38 6.01
N ALA A 35 -5.25 5.15 5.96
CA ALA A 35 -4.08 4.81 5.16
C ALA A 35 -3.45 3.49 5.62
N PHE A 36 -3.32 3.30 6.94
CA PHE A 36 -2.80 2.05 7.52
C PHE A 36 -3.62 0.83 7.10
N PHE A 37 -4.95 0.89 7.21
CA PHE A 37 -5.82 -0.23 6.79
C PHE A 37 -5.97 -0.37 5.28
N SER A 38 -5.71 0.70 4.52
CA SER A 38 -5.80 0.64 3.06
C SER A 38 -4.82 -0.34 2.45
N HIS A 39 -3.69 -0.62 3.12
CA HIS A 39 -2.71 -1.60 2.68
C HIS A 39 -3.34 -2.97 2.39
N ALA A 40 -4.01 -3.55 3.40
CA ALA A 40 -4.68 -4.85 3.28
C ALA A 40 -5.74 -4.89 2.18
N ILE A 41 -6.42 -3.77 1.94
CA ILE A 41 -7.41 -3.66 0.86
C ILE A 41 -6.69 -3.70 -0.50
N ILE A 42 -5.58 -2.98 -0.63
CA ILE A 42 -4.79 -2.99 -1.86
C ILE A 42 -4.20 -4.37 -2.11
N ASP A 43 -3.65 -5.06 -1.10
CA ASP A 43 -3.15 -6.43 -1.30
C ASP A 43 -4.24 -7.42 -1.64
N ALA A 44 -5.36 -7.37 -0.92
CA ALA A 44 -6.50 -8.23 -1.23
C ALA A 44 -7.01 -8.04 -2.66
N LEU A 45 -6.85 -6.84 -3.25
CA LEU A 45 -7.18 -6.59 -4.65
C LEU A 45 -6.03 -6.98 -5.60
N ALA A 46 -4.79 -6.70 -5.22
CA ALA A 46 -3.59 -6.94 -6.02
C ALA A 46 -3.30 -8.44 -6.17
N ILE A 47 -3.70 -9.26 -5.19
CA ILE A 47 -3.42 -10.68 -5.18
C ILE A 47 -4.07 -11.41 -6.37
N PHE A 48 -5.15 -10.88 -6.96
CA PHE A 48 -5.80 -11.52 -8.11
C PHE A 48 -4.98 -11.46 -9.39
N THR A 49 -4.11 -10.46 -9.51
CA THR A 49 -3.32 -10.23 -10.73
C THR A 49 -1.84 -10.24 -10.42
N TYR A 50 -1.40 -10.74 -9.26
CA TYR A 50 -0.02 -10.60 -8.81
C TYR A 50 0.99 -11.17 -9.82
N HIS A 51 1.96 -10.32 -10.17
CA HIS A 51 3.16 -10.69 -10.91
C HIS A 51 4.39 -10.66 -10.01
N ASP A 52 5.23 -11.70 -10.14
CA ASP A 52 6.49 -11.76 -9.42
C ASP A 52 7.47 -10.70 -9.93
N GLY A 53 7.89 -9.81 -9.04
CA GLY A 53 8.84 -8.75 -9.32
C GLY A 53 10.21 -9.08 -8.75
N ASN A 54 11.09 -9.62 -9.58
CA ASN A 54 12.44 -10.02 -9.19
C ASN A 54 13.49 -9.27 -10.04
N PRO A 55 14.37 -8.46 -9.43
CA PRO A 55 15.39 -7.70 -10.15
C PRO A 55 16.44 -8.58 -10.86
N SER A 56 16.53 -9.87 -10.52
CA SER A 56 17.41 -10.86 -11.17
C SER A 56 16.63 -12.02 -11.82
N GLY A 57 15.30 -11.87 -11.95
CA GLY A 57 14.41 -12.87 -12.55
C GLY A 57 14.41 -12.86 -14.08
N SER A 58 13.31 -13.33 -14.68
CA SER A 58 13.08 -13.24 -16.13
C SER A 58 13.04 -11.78 -16.61
N MET A 59 13.20 -11.55 -17.91
CA MET A 59 13.11 -10.19 -18.48
C MET A 59 11.78 -9.51 -18.12
N TYR A 60 10.66 -10.24 -18.21
CA TYR A 60 9.36 -9.74 -17.80
C TYR A 60 9.32 -9.37 -16.30
N SER A 61 9.79 -10.25 -15.43
CA SER A 61 9.83 -10.02 -13.98
C SER A 61 10.69 -8.81 -13.60
N GLN A 62 11.81 -8.61 -14.30
CA GLN A 62 12.66 -7.43 -14.14
C GLN A 62 11.93 -6.15 -14.58
N ILE A 63 11.23 -6.19 -15.71
CA ILE A 63 10.42 -5.05 -16.20
C ILE A 63 9.36 -4.69 -15.16
N VAL A 64 8.60 -5.67 -14.67
CA VAL A 64 7.57 -5.47 -13.64
C VAL A 64 8.19 -4.83 -12.38
N PHE A 65 9.31 -5.37 -11.90
CA PHE A 65 10.01 -4.85 -10.73
C PHE A 65 10.43 -3.38 -10.90
N TRP A 66 11.19 -3.09 -11.97
CA TRP A 66 11.73 -1.74 -12.18
C TRP A 66 10.65 -0.73 -12.55
N PHE A 67 9.61 -1.15 -13.26
CA PHE A 67 8.45 -0.32 -13.57
C PHE A 67 7.73 0.11 -12.29
N TRP A 68 7.38 -0.84 -11.42
CA TRP A 68 6.69 -0.53 -10.16
C TRP A 68 7.56 0.26 -9.19
N LEU A 69 8.86 -0.05 -9.11
CA LEU A 69 9.80 0.72 -8.29
C LEU A 69 9.95 2.17 -8.79
N GLY A 70 10.16 2.36 -10.09
CA GLY A 70 10.25 3.69 -10.70
C GLY A 70 8.96 4.49 -10.52
N GLY A 71 7.81 3.84 -10.71
CA GLY A 71 6.50 4.43 -10.43
C GLY A 71 6.35 4.86 -8.97
N ALA A 72 6.85 4.08 -8.02
CA ALA A 72 6.71 4.38 -6.59
C ALA A 72 7.53 5.60 -6.22
N ILE A 73 8.78 5.65 -6.69
CA ILE A 73 9.66 6.80 -6.53
C ILE A 73 9.01 8.06 -7.12
N ALA A 74 8.45 7.97 -8.33
CA ALA A 74 7.78 9.09 -8.98
C ALA A 74 6.56 9.59 -8.19
N VAL A 75 5.70 8.68 -7.70
CA VAL A 75 4.52 9.03 -6.89
C VAL A 75 4.94 9.67 -5.57
N ILE A 76 5.90 9.09 -4.86
CA ILE A 76 6.39 9.62 -3.58
C ILE A 76 7.00 11.01 -3.78
N TYR A 77 7.87 11.15 -4.78
CA TYR A 77 8.50 12.43 -5.11
C TYR A 77 7.44 13.49 -5.44
N TRP A 78 6.47 13.16 -6.30
CA TRP A 78 5.38 14.06 -6.63
C TRP A 78 4.56 14.44 -5.40
N ALA A 79 4.19 13.46 -4.55
CA ALA A 79 3.36 13.67 -3.38
C ALA A 79 4.02 14.62 -2.39
N LEU A 80 5.29 14.38 -2.03
CA LEU A 80 6.02 15.21 -1.08
C LEU A 80 6.25 16.64 -1.59
N ASN A 81 6.40 16.84 -2.90
CA ASN A 81 6.47 18.16 -3.50
C ASN A 81 5.12 18.88 -3.57
N LYS A 82 4.00 18.16 -3.46
CA LYS A 82 2.66 18.75 -3.50
C LYS A 82 2.10 19.06 -2.13
N ASP A 83 2.27 18.16 -1.17
CA ASP A 83 1.83 18.35 0.20
C ASP A 83 2.56 17.35 1.11
N ARG A 84 3.23 17.85 2.15
CA ARG A 84 4.00 16.98 3.07
C ARG A 84 3.10 16.00 3.82
N ARG A 85 1.82 16.33 4.02
CA ARG A 85 0.86 15.50 4.73
C ARG A 85 0.55 14.19 4.00
N TYR A 86 0.71 14.17 2.67
CA TYR A 86 0.66 12.92 1.90
C TYR A 86 1.74 11.93 2.32
N GLY A 87 2.91 12.42 2.76
CA GLY A 87 3.97 11.59 3.30
C GLY A 87 3.53 10.76 4.50
N TYR A 88 2.67 11.30 5.38
CA TYR A 88 2.13 10.54 6.50
C TYR A 88 1.23 9.38 6.06
N GLY A 89 0.37 9.61 5.07
CA GLY A 89 -0.50 8.58 4.51
C GLY A 89 0.31 7.48 3.81
N ILE A 90 1.28 7.86 2.98
CA ILE A 90 2.17 6.91 2.30
C ILE A 90 2.94 6.09 3.34
N LEU A 91 3.55 6.74 4.32
CA LEU A 91 4.31 6.05 5.37
C LEU A 91 3.43 5.07 6.13
N ALA A 92 2.24 5.49 6.57
CA ALA A 92 1.32 4.62 7.30
C ALA A 92 0.89 3.40 6.47
N ALA A 93 0.58 3.60 5.18
CA ALA A 93 0.22 2.49 4.29
C ALA A 93 1.39 1.51 4.10
N LEU A 94 2.63 1.97 3.97
CA LEU A 94 3.80 1.09 3.81
C LEU A 94 4.27 0.46 5.13
N LEU A 95 4.00 1.09 6.28
CA LEU A 95 4.41 0.61 7.60
C LEU A 95 3.69 -0.68 7.99
N TYR A 96 2.50 -0.90 7.45
CA TYR A 96 1.76 -2.16 7.59
C TYR A 96 2.63 -3.36 7.15
N ASP A 97 3.25 -3.25 5.98
CA ASP A 97 4.12 -4.29 5.42
C ASP A 97 5.45 -4.41 6.19
N LEU A 98 6.02 -3.28 6.61
CA LEU A 98 7.26 -3.26 7.39
C LEU A 98 7.09 -3.95 8.75
N TRP A 99 5.90 -3.88 9.35
CA TRP A 99 5.61 -4.57 10.59
C TRP A 99 5.75 -6.09 10.43
N ASP A 100 5.06 -6.68 9.44
CA ASP A 100 5.06 -8.13 9.25
C ASP A 100 6.40 -8.64 8.71
N HIS A 101 6.92 -7.99 7.66
CA HIS A 101 8.07 -8.53 6.94
C HIS A 101 9.43 -8.13 7.52
N TRP A 102 9.53 -6.99 8.19
CA TRP A 102 10.81 -6.51 8.73
C TRP A 102 10.88 -6.63 10.25
N PHE A 103 9.84 -6.19 10.97
CA PHE A 103 9.87 -6.18 12.42
C PHE A 103 9.63 -7.58 13.02
N LEU A 104 8.50 -8.22 12.74
CA LEU A 104 8.19 -9.55 13.28
C LEU A 104 9.22 -10.59 12.83
N ARG A 105 9.55 -10.60 11.52
CA ARG A 105 10.60 -11.47 10.98
C ARG A 105 11.98 -11.18 11.54
N GLY A 106 12.31 -9.91 11.78
CA GLY A 106 13.56 -9.51 12.41
C GLY A 106 13.69 -10.08 13.82
N ILE A 107 12.62 -9.99 14.63
CA ILE A 107 12.58 -10.57 15.97
C ILE A 107 12.74 -12.10 15.90
N ALA A 108 12.02 -12.77 15.01
CA ALA A 108 12.12 -14.21 14.81
C ALA A 108 13.55 -14.62 14.42
N CYS A 109 14.16 -13.91 13.47
CA CYS A 109 15.54 -14.13 13.02
C CYS A 109 16.56 -13.97 14.15
N VAL A 110 16.41 -12.95 15.00
CA VAL A 110 17.29 -12.74 16.17
C VAL A 110 17.13 -13.83 17.22
N LYS A 111 15.90 -14.30 17.44
CA LYS A 111 15.57 -15.26 18.50
C LYS A 111 15.95 -16.69 18.12
N ASP A 112 15.59 -17.11 16.91
CA ASP A 112 15.66 -18.51 16.48
C ASP A 112 16.77 -18.76 15.43
N GLY A 113 17.47 -17.70 15.02
CA GLY A 113 18.64 -17.76 14.14
C GLY A 113 18.31 -18.10 12.69
N PHE A 114 19.33 -18.08 11.83
CA PHE A 114 19.21 -18.51 10.44
C PHE A 114 19.39 -20.03 10.30
N PRO A 115 18.58 -20.74 9.50
CA PRO A 115 17.46 -20.23 8.70
C PRO A 115 16.14 -20.16 9.47
N ASN A 116 16.03 -20.85 10.60
CA ASN A 116 14.75 -21.19 11.23
C ASN A 116 13.90 -19.96 11.56
N GLY A 117 14.44 -18.94 12.22
CA GLY A 117 13.71 -17.71 12.54
C GLY A 117 13.63 -16.72 11.37
N CYS A 118 14.64 -16.68 10.51
CA CYS A 118 14.71 -15.68 9.44
C CYS A 118 13.82 -16.05 8.24
N MET A 119 13.56 -17.35 8.04
CA MET A 119 12.73 -17.85 6.95
C MET A 119 11.31 -18.23 7.39
N ASP A 120 11.01 -18.21 8.69
CA ASP A 120 9.67 -18.50 9.19
C ASP A 120 8.68 -17.42 8.74
N VAL A 121 7.70 -17.85 7.95
CA VAL A 121 6.66 -16.99 7.36
C VAL A 121 5.51 -16.78 8.35
N TYR A 122 5.43 -17.56 9.43
CA TYR A 122 4.35 -17.55 10.41
C TYR A 122 4.83 -17.18 11.83
N ALA A 123 6.04 -16.63 11.96
CA ALA A 123 6.58 -16.25 13.26
C ALA A 123 5.74 -15.14 13.89
N TYR A 124 5.17 -15.41 15.06
CA TYR A 124 4.19 -14.53 15.72
C TYR A 124 2.91 -14.31 14.91
N GLU A 125 2.39 -15.37 14.28
CA GLU A 125 1.14 -15.38 13.48
C GLU A 125 0.02 -14.48 14.04
N HIS A 126 -0.32 -14.60 15.33
CA HIS A 126 -1.35 -13.76 15.98
C HIS A 126 -1.11 -12.23 15.97
N LEU A 127 0.09 -11.76 15.60
CA LEU A 127 0.46 -10.35 15.43
C LEU A 127 0.59 -9.94 13.97
N HIS A 128 0.45 -10.87 13.02
CA HIS A 128 0.53 -10.58 11.59
C HIS A 128 -0.67 -9.74 11.18
N LEU A 129 -0.40 -8.56 10.64
CA LEU A 129 -1.45 -7.69 10.14
C LEU A 129 -2.11 -8.32 8.91
N HIS A 130 -1.36 -9.04 8.06
CA HIS A 130 -1.87 -9.75 6.88
C HIS A 130 -3.05 -10.71 7.16
N HIS A 131 -3.31 -11.11 8.42
CA HIS A 131 -4.56 -11.79 8.75
C HIS A 131 -5.81 -10.99 8.35
N PHE A 132 -5.74 -9.67 8.35
CA PHE A 132 -6.84 -8.83 7.88
C PHE A 132 -7.01 -8.90 6.37
N GLU A 133 -5.92 -8.93 5.60
CA GLU A 133 -5.97 -9.21 4.15
C GLU A 133 -6.60 -10.58 3.89
N TRP A 134 -6.12 -11.63 4.57
CA TRP A 134 -6.65 -12.98 4.42
C TRP A 134 -8.12 -13.07 4.81
N PHE A 135 -8.52 -12.38 5.87
CA PHE A 135 -9.93 -12.27 6.24
C PHE A 135 -10.76 -11.65 5.10
N ILE A 136 -10.30 -10.59 4.44
CA ILE A 136 -10.99 -10.01 3.28
C ILE A 136 -11.09 -11.02 2.14
N LEU A 137 -10.00 -11.74 1.85
CA LEU A 137 -9.96 -12.73 0.78
C LEU A 137 -10.91 -13.91 1.03
N ASP A 138 -10.89 -14.43 2.25
CA ASP A 138 -11.67 -15.61 2.64
C ASP A 138 -13.16 -15.30 2.83
N THR A 139 -13.54 -14.03 2.97
CA THR A 139 -14.93 -13.61 3.14
C THR A 139 -15.52 -12.94 1.91
N VAL A 140 -14.90 -11.87 1.42
CA VAL A 140 -15.44 -11.03 0.33
C VAL A 140 -15.16 -11.65 -1.04
N PHE A 141 -13.97 -12.24 -1.21
CA PHE A 141 -13.53 -12.78 -2.49
C PHE A 141 -13.42 -14.31 -2.51
N ALA A 142 -14.17 -14.97 -1.63
CA ALA A 142 -14.22 -16.42 -1.57
C ALA A 142 -14.65 -17.01 -2.93
N GLY A 143 -13.80 -17.88 -3.50
CA GLY A 143 -14.07 -18.55 -4.77
C GLY A 143 -13.79 -17.71 -6.02
N VAL A 144 -13.20 -16.52 -5.90
CA VAL A 144 -12.71 -15.74 -7.05
C VAL A 144 -11.38 -16.34 -7.54
N GLU A 145 -11.29 -16.59 -8.85
CA GLU A 145 -10.09 -17.12 -9.49
C GLU A 145 -8.95 -16.12 -9.45
N ARG A 146 -7.73 -16.62 -9.23
CA ARG A 146 -6.50 -15.82 -9.17
C ARG A 146 -5.68 -16.06 -10.43
N HIS A 147 -5.30 -14.99 -11.13
CA HIS A 147 -4.56 -15.03 -12.38
C HIS A 147 -3.07 -14.72 -12.15
N TYR A 148 -2.45 -15.49 -11.25
CA TYR A 148 -1.05 -15.28 -10.87
C TYR A 148 -0.08 -15.45 -12.04
N GLY A 149 0.73 -14.42 -12.28
CA GLY A 149 1.77 -14.44 -13.31
C GLY A 149 1.27 -14.49 -14.76
N ASP A 150 -0.04 -14.33 -15.00
CA ASP A 150 -0.57 -14.19 -16.36
C ASP A 150 -0.33 -12.76 -16.84
N GLU A 151 0.67 -12.61 -17.72
CA GLU A 151 1.10 -11.32 -18.27
C GLU A 151 -0.05 -10.49 -18.86
N SER A 152 -1.12 -11.14 -19.33
CA SER A 152 -2.31 -10.49 -19.88
C SER A 152 -3.03 -9.65 -18.82
N TYR A 153 -2.96 -10.04 -17.55
CA TYR A 153 -3.62 -9.36 -16.43
C TYR A 153 -2.81 -8.19 -15.88
N PHE A 154 -1.58 -7.97 -16.35
CA PHE A 154 -0.80 -6.78 -16.00
C PHE A 154 -1.53 -5.48 -16.37
N ILE A 155 -2.34 -5.50 -17.44
CA ILE A 155 -3.17 -4.36 -17.82
C ILE A 155 -4.17 -3.96 -16.71
N ILE A 156 -4.65 -4.92 -15.92
CA ILE A 156 -5.58 -4.66 -14.82
C ILE A 156 -4.86 -3.90 -13.70
N GLU A 157 -3.62 -4.25 -13.38
CA GLU A 157 -2.78 -3.51 -12.44
C GLU A 157 -2.59 -2.04 -12.89
N LEU A 158 -2.32 -1.84 -14.19
CA LEU A 158 -2.18 -0.50 -14.77
C LEU A 158 -3.48 0.30 -14.69
N LEU A 159 -4.61 -0.32 -15.03
CA LEU A 159 -5.93 0.31 -14.92
C LEU A 159 -6.24 0.68 -13.47
N PHE A 160 -5.91 -0.19 -12.53
CA PHE A 160 -6.11 0.07 -11.10
C PHE A 160 -5.30 1.27 -10.61
N VAL A 161 -4.01 1.34 -10.95
CA VAL A 161 -3.15 2.48 -10.61
C VAL A 161 -3.61 3.78 -11.29
N ALA A 162 -4.09 3.69 -12.54
CA ALA A 162 -4.68 4.82 -13.24
C ALA A 162 -5.94 5.33 -12.52
N LEU A 163 -6.83 4.44 -12.07
CA LEU A 163 -8.02 4.78 -11.31
C LEU A 163 -7.69 5.46 -9.98
N LEU A 164 -6.69 4.96 -9.25
CA LEU A 164 -6.22 5.61 -8.02
C LEU A 164 -5.67 7.01 -8.32
N SER A 165 -4.89 7.16 -9.38
CA SER A 165 -4.34 8.45 -9.82
C SER A 165 -5.44 9.45 -10.19
N THR A 166 -6.44 9.01 -10.96
CA THR A 166 -7.62 9.82 -11.31
C THR A 166 -8.43 10.19 -10.06
N SER A 167 -8.56 9.27 -9.10
CA SER A 167 -9.24 9.52 -7.83
C SER A 167 -8.55 10.61 -7.02
N ILE A 168 -7.21 10.61 -6.96
CA ILE A 168 -6.45 11.69 -6.31
C ILE A 168 -6.67 13.01 -7.03
N TRP A 169 -6.62 13.04 -8.36
CA TRP A 169 -6.90 14.27 -9.11
C TRP A 169 -8.29 14.83 -8.79
N TRP A 170 -9.30 13.96 -8.74
CA TRP A 170 -10.66 14.33 -8.40
C TRP A 170 -10.78 14.82 -6.94
N LEU A 171 -10.20 14.11 -5.98
CA LEU A 171 -10.22 14.43 -4.55
C LEU A 171 -9.52 15.77 -4.29
N ARG A 172 -8.40 16.04 -4.93
CA ARG A 172 -7.72 17.34 -4.81
C ARG A 172 -8.58 18.51 -5.28
N LYS A 173 -9.45 18.29 -6.26
CA LYS A 173 -10.35 19.33 -6.79
C LYS A 173 -11.60 19.53 -5.91
N HIS A 174 -12.19 18.45 -5.40
CA HIS A 174 -13.49 18.51 -4.71
C HIS A 174 -13.40 18.42 -3.18
N ALA A 175 -12.29 17.91 -2.66
CA ALA A 175 -11.99 17.75 -1.24
C ALA A 175 -10.55 18.21 -0.94
N PRO A 176 -10.16 19.45 -1.30
CA PRO A 176 -8.81 19.93 -1.04
C PRO A 176 -8.48 19.89 0.45
N LEU A 177 -7.22 19.62 0.76
CA LEU A 177 -6.75 19.73 2.13
C LEU A 177 -6.76 21.22 2.55
N PRO A 178 -7.07 21.52 3.83
CA PRO A 178 -6.99 22.89 4.33
C PRO A 178 -5.57 23.43 4.12
N MET A 179 -5.45 24.70 3.73
CA MET A 179 -4.14 25.35 3.72
C MET A 179 -3.63 25.35 5.17
N GLU A 180 -2.37 25.00 5.37
CA GLU A 180 -1.71 25.42 6.62
C GLU A 180 -1.71 26.94 6.53
N ASP A 181 -2.37 27.61 7.48
CA ASP A 181 -2.29 29.06 7.59
C ASP A 181 -0.79 29.41 7.63
N GLU A 182 -0.40 30.43 6.88
CA GLU A 182 0.93 31.04 6.96
C GLU A 182 1.11 31.64 8.36
N GLU A 183 1.33 30.80 9.37
CA GLU A 183 1.85 31.18 10.68
C GLU A 183 3.36 30.89 10.70
N GLU A 184 4.12 31.75 10.01
CA GLU A 184 5.48 32.17 10.42
C GLU A 184 5.64 33.69 10.21
#